data_AF-A0AAU5KSI0-F1
#
_entry.id   AF-A0AAU5KSI0-F1
#
_cell.length_a   1.000
_cell.length_b   1.000
_cell.length_c   1.000
_cell.angle_alpha   90.00
_cell.angle_beta   90.00
_cell.angle_gamma   90.00
#
_symmetry.space_group_name_H-M   'P 1'
#
loop_
_entity.id
_entity.type
_entity.pdbx_description
1 polymer ?
#
loop_
_entity_poly.entity_id
_entity_poly.type
_entity_poly.pdbx_seq_one_letter_code
_entity_poly.pdbx_strand_id
1 'polypeptide(L)'
;MEVDRGTMGSEKLAAKLIGYARFHDHHPIPAHLRRTSHAQGVLPAWQQHYVLFPRLLFVLADTGEQGARQRIRDLHAIAAGRPLVARMLTRVKAGAALLADLEQHGPGAAVWSPLADASRPACGAWEL
;
A
#
# COMPACT_ATOMS: atom_id res chain seq x y z
N MET A 1 -0.53 -4.94 -10.29
CA MET A 1 0.79 -4.64 -9.69
C MET A 1 1.08 -3.18 -10.00
N GLU A 2 1.18 -2.32 -9.00
CA GLU A 2 1.70 -0.97 -9.22
C GLU A 2 3.22 -1.01 -9.04
N VAL A 3 3.97 -0.47 -10.01
CA VAL A 3 5.43 -0.40 -9.96
C VAL A 3 5.80 1.08 -9.96
N ASP A 4 6.34 1.56 -8.85
CA ASP A 4 6.87 2.92 -8.75
C ASP A 4 8.31 2.92 -9.31
N ARG A 5 8.62 3.80 -10.26
CA ARG A 5 9.95 3.89 -10.88
C ARG A 5 10.81 4.97 -10.24
N GLY A 6 11.00 4.91 -8.92
CA GLY A 6 12.09 5.59 -8.17
C GLY A 6 12.16 7.13 -8.17
N THR A 7 11.44 7.80 -9.07
CA THR A 7 11.51 9.25 -9.35
C THR A 7 10.56 10.05 -8.47
N MET A 8 9.74 9.39 -7.65
CA MET A 8 8.73 10.01 -6.81
C MET A 8 9.27 10.17 -5.38
N GLY A 9 9.27 11.41 -4.87
CA GLY A 9 9.65 11.71 -3.48
C GLY A 9 8.69 11.06 -2.47
N SER A 10 9.13 10.93 -1.20
CA SER A 10 8.36 10.32 -0.11
C SER A 10 6.93 10.85 0.02
N GLU A 11 6.70 12.13 -0.32
CA GLU A 11 5.38 12.77 -0.31
C GLU A 11 4.40 12.16 -1.32
N LYS A 12 4.89 11.78 -2.51
CA LYS A 12 4.06 11.16 -3.54
C LYS A 12 3.76 9.70 -3.21
N LEU A 13 4.72 8.99 -2.61
CA LEU A 13 4.51 7.66 -2.04
C LEU A 13 3.44 7.70 -0.94
N ALA A 14 3.51 8.70 -0.06
CA ALA A 14 2.48 8.96 0.94
C ALA A 14 1.12 9.16 0.29
N ALA A 15 1.04 10.05 -0.71
CA ALA A 15 -0.19 10.35 -1.42
C ALA A 15 -0.81 9.10 -2.06
N LYS A 16 0.00 8.21 -2.64
CA LYS A 16 -0.46 6.92 -3.18
C LYS A 16 -1.03 6.03 -2.08
N LEU A 17 -0.29 5.83 -0.99
CA LEU A 17 -0.73 4.98 0.11
C LEU A 17 -2.06 5.48 0.72
N ILE A 18 -2.19 6.79 0.90
CA ILE A 18 -3.44 7.43 1.34
C ILE A 18 -4.55 7.26 0.30
N GLY A 19 -4.22 7.41 -0.98
CA GLY A 19 -5.14 7.21 -2.11
C GLY A 19 -5.74 5.82 -2.12
N TYR A 20 -4.91 4.78 -1.93
CA TYR A 20 -5.40 3.41 -1.81
C TYR A 20 -6.26 3.18 -0.58
N ALA A 21 -5.88 3.77 0.56
CA ALA A 21 -6.70 3.63 1.76
C ALA A 21 -8.08 4.29 1.60
N ARG A 22 -8.15 5.41 0.86
CA ARG A 22 -9.43 6.01 0.46
C ARG A 22 -10.20 5.12 -0.51
N PHE A 23 -9.54 4.55 -1.51
CA PHE A 23 -10.16 3.67 -2.49
C PHE A 23 -10.71 2.39 -1.85
N HIS A 24 -9.98 1.81 -0.89
CA HIS A 24 -10.40 0.65 -0.11
C HIS A 24 -11.72 0.89 0.64
N ASP A 25 -11.87 2.09 1.22
CA ASP A 25 -13.06 2.48 1.98
C ASP A 25 -14.10 3.25 1.16
N HIS A 26 -13.89 3.43 -0.15
CA HIS A 26 -14.79 4.21 -0.98
C HIS A 26 -16.05 3.41 -1.32
N HIS A 27 -17.17 3.81 -0.71
CA HIS A 27 -18.49 3.28 -1.00
C HIS A 27 -19.27 4.32 -1.81
N PRO A 28 -19.51 4.11 -3.11
CA PRO A 28 -20.20 5.09 -3.93
C PRO A 28 -21.67 5.15 -3.54
N ILE A 29 -22.10 6.17 -2.79
CA ILE A 29 -23.53 6.36 -2.45
C ILE A 29 -24.26 6.81 -3.74
N PRO A 30 -25.18 6.01 -4.30
CA PRO A 30 -25.93 6.39 -5.48
C PRO A 30 -26.73 7.67 -5.21
N ALA A 31 -26.75 8.61 -6.17
CA ALA A 31 -27.34 9.94 -5.98
C ALA A 31 -28.82 9.89 -5.53
N HIS A 32 -29.56 8.86 -5.92
CA HIS A 32 -30.97 8.65 -5.56
C HIS A 32 -31.18 8.17 -4.11
N LEU A 33 -30.15 7.62 -3.45
CA LEU A 33 -30.22 7.13 -2.05
C LEU A 33 -29.66 8.14 -1.04
N ARG A 34 -29.12 9.29 -1.48
CA ARG A 34 -28.55 10.31 -0.58
C ARG A 34 -29.55 10.91 0.42
N ARG A 35 -30.86 10.80 0.16
CA ARG A 35 -31.93 11.35 1.01
C ARG A 35 -32.48 10.37 2.04
N THR A 36 -32.17 9.08 1.92
CA THR A 36 -32.60 8.05 2.87
C THR A 36 -31.37 7.55 3.59
N SER A 37 -31.25 7.94 4.85
CA SER A 37 -30.12 7.72 5.75
C SER A 37 -29.89 6.24 6.10
N HIS A 38 -29.65 5.36 5.12
CA HIS A 38 -29.13 4.01 5.33
C HIS A 38 -28.44 3.53 4.05
N ALA A 39 -27.24 4.04 3.77
CA ALA A 39 -26.32 3.46 2.78
C ALA A 39 -25.63 2.19 3.32
N GLN A 40 -26.34 1.38 4.10
CA GLN A 40 -25.86 0.11 4.65
C GLN A 40 -26.10 -0.96 3.59
N GLY A 41 -25.07 -1.28 2.80
CA GLY A 41 -25.12 -2.40 1.84
C GLY A 41 -24.53 -2.12 0.46
N VAL A 42 -24.06 -0.91 0.17
CA VAL A 42 -23.31 -0.67 -1.07
C VAL A 42 -21.93 -1.29 -0.90
N LEU A 43 -21.51 -2.17 -1.81
CA LEU A 43 -20.16 -2.72 -1.81
C LEU A 43 -19.13 -1.62 -2.14
N PRO A 44 -17.92 -1.64 -1.56
CA PRO A 44 -16.85 -0.75 -1.96
C PRO A 44 -16.60 -0.81 -3.48
N ALA A 45 -16.27 0.34 -4.09
CA ALA A 45 -16.14 0.47 -5.54
C ALA A 45 -15.13 -0.53 -6.15
N TRP A 46 -14.07 -0.86 -5.42
CA TRP A 46 -13.05 -1.80 -5.91
C TRP A 46 -13.59 -3.22 -6.13
N GLN A 47 -14.66 -3.63 -5.44
CA GLN A 47 -15.25 -4.97 -5.60
C GLN A 47 -15.94 -5.17 -6.94
N GLN A 48 -16.17 -4.08 -7.69
CA GLN A 48 -16.67 -4.16 -9.07
C GLN A 48 -15.61 -4.71 -10.04
N HIS A 49 -14.34 -4.59 -9.69
CA HIS A 49 -13.22 -4.93 -10.56
C HIS A 49 -12.32 -6.04 -10.01
N TYR A 50 -12.37 -6.27 -8.69
CA TYR A 50 -11.50 -7.24 -8.03
C TYR A 50 -12.27 -8.08 -7.02
N VAL A 51 -12.04 -9.40 -7.05
CA VAL A 51 -12.57 -10.35 -6.05
C VAL A 51 -11.99 -10.08 -4.65
N LEU A 52 -10.72 -9.68 -4.60
CA LEU A 52 -9.99 -9.30 -3.40
C LEU A 52 -9.22 -8.01 -3.66
N PHE A 53 -9.07 -7.17 -2.64
CA PHE A 53 -8.32 -5.93 -2.79
C PHE A 53 -6.85 -6.25 -3.19
N PRO A 54 -6.30 -5.60 -4.23
CA PRO A 54 -4.94 -5.87 -4.68
C PRO A 54 -3.88 -5.62 -3.60
N ARG A 55 -2.83 -6.46 -3.56
CA ARG A 55 -1.65 -6.21 -2.72
C ARG A 55 -0.92 -4.96 -3.21
N LEU A 56 -0.37 -4.18 -2.28
CA LEU A 56 0.36 -2.95 -2.58
C LEU A 56 1.87 -3.20 -2.48
N LEU A 57 2.58 -3.10 -3.60
CA LEU A 57 4.02 -3.35 -3.66
C LEU A 57 4.72 -2.05 -4.07
N PHE A 58 5.57 -1.52 -3.20
CA PHE A 58 6.37 -0.33 -3.47
C PHE A 58 7.79 -0.75 -3.83
N VAL A 59 8.19 -0.54 -5.08
CA VAL A 59 9.55 -0.81 -5.52
C VAL A 59 10.31 0.51 -5.57
N LEU A 60 11.43 0.59 -4.85
CA LEU A 60 12.27 1.78 -4.77
C LEU A 60 13.47 1.60 -5.70
N ALA A 61 13.46 2.33 -6.82
CA ALA A 61 14.54 2.37 -7.80
C ALA A 61 15.32 3.69 -7.71
N ASP A 62 16.52 3.74 -8.29
CA ASP A 62 17.29 4.98 -8.55
C ASP A 62 17.60 5.85 -7.32
N THR A 63 17.63 5.23 -6.14
CA THR A 63 18.01 5.89 -4.89
C THR A 63 19.06 5.05 -4.21
N GLY A 64 20.22 5.62 -3.87
CA GLY A 64 21.24 4.90 -3.11
C GLY A 64 20.65 4.25 -1.84
N GLU A 65 21.29 3.19 -1.36
CA GLU A 65 20.78 2.33 -0.27
C GLU A 65 20.24 3.12 0.94
N GLN A 66 20.95 4.18 1.36
CA GLN A 66 20.52 5.06 2.44
C GLN A 66 19.20 5.80 2.14
N GLY A 67 19.04 6.29 0.90
CA GLY A 67 17.84 6.98 0.45
C GLY A 67 16.64 6.04 0.32
N ALA A 68 16.85 4.78 -0.06
CA ALA A 68 15.80 3.78 -0.07
C ALA A 68 15.34 3.42 1.35
N ARG A 69 16.29 3.19 2.27
CA ARG A 69 15.99 2.94 3.69
C ARG A 69 15.22 4.08 4.34
N GLN A 70 15.57 5.33 4.03
CA GLN A 70 14.82 6.49 4.52
C GLN A 70 13.37 6.49 4.01
N ARG A 71 13.15 6.20 2.73
CA ARG A 71 11.80 6.12 2.15
C ARG A 71 10.96 4.99 2.77
N ILE A 72 11.57 3.83 3.06
CA ILE A 72 10.89 2.74 3.78
C ILE A 72 10.49 3.20 5.18
N ARG A 73 11.38 3.88 5.91
CA ARG A 73 11.04 4.48 7.22
C ARG A 73 9.89 5.49 7.11
N ASP A 74 9.92 6.34 6.09
CA ASP A 74 8.84 7.32 5.86
C ASP A 74 7.50 6.60 5.60
N LEU A 75 7.50 5.55 4.78
CA LEU A 75 6.31 4.72 4.52
C LEU A 75 5.76 4.10 5.80
N HIS A 76 6.61 3.55 6.67
CA HIS A 76 6.19 3.05 7.98
C HIS A 76 5.61 4.17 8.86
N ALA A 77 6.23 5.34 8.91
CA ALA A 77 5.73 6.47 9.68
C ALA A 77 4.34 6.92 9.18
N ILE A 78 4.12 6.95 7.86
CA ILE A 78 2.82 7.27 7.26
C ILE A 78 1.78 6.18 7.59
N ALA A 79 2.17 4.91 7.52
CA ALA A 79 1.31 3.78 7.84
C ALA A 79 0.83 3.82 9.30
N ALA A 80 1.73 4.10 10.23
CA ALA A 80 1.43 4.22 11.65
C ALA A 80 0.66 5.51 12.00
N GLY A 81 1.02 6.64 11.38
CA GLY A 81 0.48 7.95 11.71
C GLY A 81 -0.91 8.26 11.15
N ARG A 82 -1.46 7.42 10.24
CA ARG A 82 -2.75 7.66 9.59
C ARG A 82 -3.74 6.53 9.87
N PRO A 83 -4.78 6.75 10.69
CA PRO A 83 -5.74 5.70 11.06
C PRO A 83 -6.43 5.01 9.89
N LEU A 84 -6.69 5.75 8.80
CA LEU A 84 -7.27 5.21 7.57
C LEU A 84 -6.34 4.18 6.91
N VAL A 85 -5.04 4.49 6.87
CA VAL A 85 -4.02 3.61 6.30
C VAL A 85 -3.80 2.40 7.20
N ALA A 86 -3.65 2.61 8.51
CA ALA A 86 -3.51 1.53 9.49
C ALA A 86 -4.66 0.52 9.39
N ARG A 87 -5.91 0.99 9.31
CA ARG A 87 -7.08 0.13 9.12
C ARG A 87 -7.01 -0.67 7.81
N MET A 88 -6.67 -0.02 6.69
CA MET A 88 -6.53 -0.72 5.41
C MET A 88 -5.48 -1.84 5.52
N LEU A 89 -4.34 -1.58 6.16
CA LEU A 89 -3.23 -2.53 6.31
C LEU A 89 -3.56 -3.74 7.20
N THR A 90 -4.65 -3.70 7.98
CA THR A 90 -5.16 -4.90 8.67
C THR A 90 -5.75 -5.94 7.72
N ARG A 91 -6.14 -5.53 6.50
CA ARG A 91 -6.80 -6.37 5.50
C ARG A 91 -6.00 -6.50 4.20
N VAL A 92 -5.25 -5.46 3.86
CA VAL A 92 -4.49 -5.36 2.61
C VAL A 92 -3.03 -5.61 2.89
N LYS A 93 -2.46 -6.57 2.16
CA LYS A 93 -1.03 -6.86 2.21
C LYS A 93 -0.26 -5.78 1.47
N ALA A 94 0.73 -5.19 2.14
CA ALA A 94 1.57 -4.16 1.55
C ALA A 94 3.03 -4.30 1.96
N GLY A 95 3.94 -4.06 1.03
CA GLY A 95 5.38 -4.14 1.28
C GLY A 95 6.17 -3.17 0.41
N ALA A 96 7.37 -2.84 0.86
CA ALA A 96 8.34 -2.05 0.11
C ALA A 96 9.66 -2.82 -0.08
N ALA A 97 10.28 -2.74 -1.25
CA ALA A 97 11.55 -3.37 -1.56
C ALA A 97 12.40 -2.48 -2.47
N LEU A 98 13.71 -2.68 -2.45
CA LEU A 98 14.63 -2.02 -3.39
C LEU A 98 14.64 -2.78 -4.72
N LEU A 99 14.70 -2.06 -5.83
CA LEU A 99 14.81 -2.69 -7.15
C LEU A 99 16.09 -3.54 -7.25
N ALA A 100 17.22 -3.04 -6.74
CA ALA A 100 18.49 -3.77 -6.75
C ALA A 100 18.40 -5.12 -6.00
N ASP A 101 17.73 -5.15 -4.85
CA ASP A 101 17.54 -6.39 -4.09
C ASP A 101 16.65 -7.39 -4.82
N LEU A 102 15.62 -6.89 -5.53
CA LEU A 102 14.74 -7.71 -6.35
C LEU A 102 15.44 -8.26 -7.59
N GLU A 103 16.32 -7.49 -8.22
CA GLU A 103 17.13 -7.94 -9.36
C GLU A 103 18.16 -8.99 -8.93
N GLN A 104 18.76 -8.83 -7.76
CA GLN A 104 19.80 -9.73 -7.25
C GLN A 104 19.23 -11.05 -6.67
N HIS A 105 18.16 -10.98 -5.89
CA HIS A 105 17.64 -12.12 -5.12
C HIS A 105 16.28 -12.62 -5.61
N GLY A 106 15.61 -11.85 -6.45
CA GLY A 106 14.26 -12.14 -6.94
C GLY A 106 13.15 -11.71 -5.98
N PRO A 107 11.89 -11.66 -6.47
CA PRO A 107 10.75 -11.20 -5.68
C PRO A 107 10.29 -12.17 -4.59
N GLY A 108 10.69 -13.45 -4.67
CA GLY A 108 10.37 -14.47 -3.68
C GLY A 108 11.30 -14.47 -2.46
N ALA A 109 12.42 -13.75 -2.53
CA ALA A 109 13.39 -13.66 -1.45
C ALA A 109 12.93 -12.69 -0.34
N ALA A 110 13.57 -12.78 0.83
CA ALA A 110 13.30 -11.96 2.00
C ALA A 110 13.80 -10.50 1.84
N VAL A 111 13.28 -9.79 0.83
CA VAL A 111 13.68 -8.43 0.45
C VAL A 111 12.56 -7.40 0.64
N TRP A 112 11.35 -7.84 0.99
CA TRP A 112 10.21 -6.96 1.19
C TRP A 112 10.05 -6.58 2.66
N SER A 113 10.10 -5.29 2.97
CA SER A 113 9.73 -4.70 4.25
C SER A 113 8.20 -4.57 4.37
N PRO A 114 7.53 -5.29 5.29
CA PRO A 114 6.07 -5.27 5.40
C PRO A 114 5.55 -3.96 6.00
N LEU A 115 4.67 -3.23 5.29
CA LEU A 115 4.23 -1.91 5.75
C LEU A 115 3.27 -1.93 6.94
N ALA A 116 2.61 -3.07 7.19
CA ALA A 116 1.68 -3.24 8.31
C ALA A 116 2.37 -3.27 9.67
N ASP A 117 3.64 -3.66 9.73
CA ASP A 117 4.42 -3.77 10.95
C ASP A 117 5.90 -3.52 10.66
N ALA A 118 6.40 -2.38 11.14
CA ALA A 118 7.80 -1.98 10.96
C ALA A 118 8.80 -2.84 11.73
N SER A 119 8.34 -3.59 12.74
CA SER A 119 9.18 -4.53 13.50
C SER A 119 9.28 -5.92 12.85
N ARG A 120 8.40 -6.20 11.89
CA ARG A 120 8.39 -7.48 11.18
C ARG A 120 9.63 -7.59 10.29
N PRO A 121 10.36 -8.72 10.31
CA PRO A 121 11.49 -8.93 9.42
C PRO A 121 11.06 -8.94 7.95
N ALA A 122 12.03 -8.68 7.07
CA ALA A 122 11.81 -8.75 5.63
C ALA A 122 11.35 -10.16 5.23
N CYS A 123 10.51 -10.25 4.20
CA CYS A 123 9.89 -11.50 3.77
C CYS A 123 9.74 -11.55 2.25
N GLY A 124 9.36 -12.72 1.72
CA GLY A 124 9.03 -12.89 0.31
C GLY A 124 7.74 -12.16 -0.07
N ALA A 125 7.59 -11.80 -1.35
CA ALA A 125 6.35 -11.18 -1.84
C ALA A 125 5.10 -12.03 -1.56
N TRP A 126 5.25 -13.35 -1.47
CA TRP A 126 4.17 -14.27 -1.17
C TRP A 126 3.77 -14.25 0.32
N GLU A 127 4.70 -13.91 1.23
CA GLU A 127 4.52 -13.90 2.70
C GLU A 127 3.92 -12.62 3.27
N LEU A 128 3.89 -11.53 2.50
CA LEU A 128 3.39 -10.23 2.96
C LEU A 128 2.00 -10.33 3.60
#